data_AF-N9FDH7-F1
#
_entry.id   AF-N9FDH7-F1
#
_cell.length_a   1.000
_cell.length_b   1.000
_cell.length_c   1.000
_cell.angle_alpha   90.00
_cell.angle_beta   90.00
_cell.angle_gamma   90.00
#
_symmetry.space_group_name_H-M   'P 1'
#
loop_
_entity.id
_entity.type
_entity.pdbx_description
1 polymer ?
#
loop_
_entity_poly.entity_id
_entity_poly.type
_entity_poly.pdbx_seq_one_letter_code
_entity_poly.pdbx_strand_id
1 'polypeptide(L)'
;MRQRNSNQKVQGSGLAVYAFTATTFMLLIAVSTASLYKDNPETPFNYGISAGWWLFGFSCVACVLYFCFANRKSEDFPYNMFKFLILPVISLIGVVGIYFLRAQL
;
A
#
# COMPACT_ATOMS: atom_id res chain seq x y z
N MET A 1 3.83 -34.69 -21.81
CA MET A 1 3.86 -34.12 -20.43
C MET A 1 5.18 -33.40 -20.08
N ARG A 2 5.93 -32.82 -21.04
CA ARG A 2 7.25 -32.18 -20.79
C ARG A 2 7.23 -30.64 -20.83
N GLN A 3 6.17 -30.05 -21.37
CA GLN A 3 6.03 -28.61 -21.63
C GLN A 3 5.51 -27.78 -20.43
N ARG A 4 4.89 -28.42 -19.43
CA ARG A 4 4.36 -27.72 -18.25
C ARG A 4 5.47 -27.31 -17.27
N ASN A 5 6.59 -28.04 -17.29
CA ASN A 5 7.71 -27.88 -16.35
C ASN A 5 8.66 -26.73 -16.75
N SER A 6 8.74 -26.38 -18.04
CA SER A 6 9.56 -25.24 -18.50
C SER A 6 8.91 -23.89 -18.19
N ASN A 7 7.58 -23.77 -18.31
CA ASN A 7 6.87 -22.52 -18.00
C ASN A 7 6.87 -22.19 -16.50
N GLN A 8 6.72 -23.17 -15.60
CA GLN A 8 6.84 -22.92 -14.15
C GLN A 8 8.24 -22.46 -13.74
N LYS A 9 9.30 -22.98 -14.39
CA LYS A 9 10.69 -22.59 -14.08
C LYS A 9 11.01 -21.15 -14.52
N VAL A 10 10.47 -20.72 -15.67
CA VAL A 10 10.59 -19.34 -16.18
C VAL A 10 9.74 -18.36 -15.36
N GLN A 11 8.57 -18.79 -14.89
CA GLN A 11 7.69 -17.97 -14.06
C GLN A 11 8.27 -17.76 -12.65
N GLY A 12 8.92 -18.79 -12.08
CA GLY A 12 9.66 -18.68 -10.80
C GLY A 12 10.93 -17.83 -10.90
N SER A 13 11.68 -17.92 -12.00
CA SER A 13 12.86 -17.07 -12.20
C SER A 13 12.49 -15.61 -12.47
N GLY A 14 11.40 -15.36 -13.20
CA GLY A 14 10.87 -14.01 -13.39
C GLY A 14 10.45 -13.38 -12.06
N LEU A 15 9.66 -14.11 -11.26
CA LEU A 15 9.23 -13.64 -9.93
C LEU A 15 10.42 -13.36 -9.01
N ALA A 16 11.46 -14.19 -9.04
CA ALA A 16 12.68 -13.99 -8.25
C ALA A 16 13.47 -12.74 -8.68
N VAL A 17 13.55 -12.45 -9.99
CA VAL A 17 14.20 -11.24 -10.50
C VAL A 17 13.39 -9.99 -10.13
N TYR A 18 12.06 -10.04 -10.23
CA TYR A 18 11.20 -8.94 -9.75
C TYR A 18 11.34 -8.73 -8.25
N ALA A 19 11.35 -9.79 -7.45
CA ALA A 19 11.53 -9.71 -6.01
C ALA A 19 12.92 -9.15 -5.65
N PHE A 20 13.99 -9.62 -6.30
CA PHE A 20 15.35 -9.11 -6.08
C PHE A 20 15.46 -7.63 -6.45
N THR A 21 14.90 -7.23 -7.59
CA THR A 21 14.92 -5.84 -8.04
C THR A 21 14.11 -4.94 -7.10
N ALA A 22 12.91 -5.37 -6.71
CA ALA A 22 12.08 -4.64 -5.76
C ALA A 22 12.75 -4.51 -4.37
N THR A 23 13.38 -5.58 -3.88
CA THR A 23 14.09 -5.58 -2.60
C THR A 23 15.29 -4.63 -2.64
N THR A 24 16.06 -4.65 -3.73
CA THR A 24 17.20 -3.74 -3.93
C THR A 24 16.74 -2.28 -3.99
N PHE A 25 15.64 -2.00 -4.68
CA PHE A 25 15.07 -0.66 -4.76
C PHE A 25 14.57 -0.17 -3.41
N MET A 26 13.88 -1.03 -2.64
CA MET A 26 13.44 -0.73 -1.28
C MET A 26 14.62 -0.48 -0.34
N LEU A 27 15.71 -1.26 -0.46
CA LEU A 27 16.95 -1.04 0.29
C LEU A 27 17.60 0.29 -0.05
N LEU A 28 17.68 0.67 -1.33
CA LEU A 28 18.23 1.96 -1.75
C LEU A 28 17.41 3.13 -1.21
N ILE A 29 16.07 3.02 -1.25
CA ILE A 29 15.19 4.01 -0.65
C ILE A 29 15.42 4.06 0.87
N ALA A 30 15.44 2.92 1.56
CA ALA A 30 15.65 2.86 3.01
C ALA A 30 17.00 3.49 3.42
N VAL A 31 18.10 3.16 2.74
CA VAL A 31 19.43 3.71 3.00
C VAL A 31 19.48 5.21 2.71
N SER A 32 18.88 5.66 1.60
CA SER A 32 18.82 7.09 1.25
C SER A 32 18.02 7.88 2.28
N THR A 33 16.89 7.32 2.72
CA THR A 33 16.02 7.92 3.74
C THR A 33 16.71 7.96 5.09
N ALA A 34 17.41 6.89 5.49
CA ALA A 34 18.20 6.85 6.72
C ALA A 34 19.37 7.84 6.71
N SER A 35 20.00 8.06 5.56
CA SER A 35 21.06 9.07 5.40
C SER A 35 20.51 10.50 5.50
N LEU A 36 19.37 10.77 4.84
CA LEU A 36 18.72 12.08 4.84
C LEU A 36 18.15 12.50 6.20
N TYR A 37 17.66 11.54 6.98
CA TYR A 37 17.03 11.80 8.27
C TYR A 37 17.86 11.34 9.47
N LYS A 38 19.17 11.15 9.27
CA LYS A 38 20.11 10.68 10.31
C LYS A 38 20.08 11.54 11.58
N ASP A 39 19.96 12.85 11.41
CA ASP A 39 19.97 13.80 12.53
C ASP A 39 18.60 13.97 13.18
N ASN A 40 17.52 13.53 12.52
CA ASN A 40 16.17 13.75 13.01
C ASN A 40 15.24 12.58 12.61
N PRO A 41 15.38 11.43 13.31
CA PRO A 41 14.76 10.16 12.91
C PRO A 41 13.22 10.18 12.97
N GLU A 42 12.62 11.17 13.62
CA GLU A 42 11.16 11.33 13.70
C GLU A 42 10.53 11.89 12.41
N THR A 43 11.32 12.63 11.62
CA THR A 43 10.86 13.31 10.39
C THR A 43 10.21 12.37 9.36
N PRO A 44 10.80 11.21 9.00
CA PRO A 44 10.18 10.30 8.04
C PRO A 44 8.89 9.66 8.58
N PHE A 45 8.78 9.42 9.90
CA PHE A 45 7.55 8.93 10.51
C PHE A 45 6.45 9.99 10.49
N ASN A 46 6.77 11.25 10.78
CA ASN A 46 5.81 12.34 10.72
C ASN A 46 5.30 12.58 9.29
N TYR A 47 6.18 12.52 8.29
CA TYR A 47 5.77 12.55 6.88
C TYR A 47 4.91 11.33 6.50
N GLY A 48 5.28 10.13 6.94
CA GLY A 48 4.51 8.90 6.70
C GLY A 48 3.11 8.95 7.32
N ILE A 49 3.00 9.40 8.57
CA ILE A 49 1.74 9.62 9.28
C ILE A 49 0.89 10.65 8.54
N SER A 50 1.47 11.81 8.19
CA SER A 50 0.77 12.87 7.46
C SER A 50 0.24 12.36 6.10
N ALA A 51 1.09 11.71 5.31
CA ALA A 51 0.69 11.13 4.02
C ALA A 51 -0.41 10.07 4.18
N GLY A 52 -0.32 9.22 5.21
CA GLY A 52 -1.34 8.22 5.52
C GLY A 52 -2.69 8.84 5.91
N TRP A 53 -2.70 9.94 6.67
CA TRP A 53 -3.92 10.68 7.00
C TRP A 53 -4.52 11.37 5.77
N TRP A 54 -3.70 11.90 4.85
CA TRP A 54 -4.17 12.43 3.58
C TRP A 54 -4.81 11.36 2.70
N LEU A 55 -4.19 10.17 2.59
CA LEU A 55 -4.75 9.02 1.87
C LEU A 55 -6.07 8.54 2.49
N PHE A 56 -6.14 8.53 3.82
CA PHE A 56 -7.38 8.22 4.55
C PHE A 56 -8.48 9.24 4.23
N GLY A 57 -8.17 10.54 4.30
CA GLY A 57 -9.12 11.59 3.94
C GLY A 57 -9.62 11.46 2.51
N PHE A 58 -8.71 11.25 1.55
CA PHE A 58 -9.08 11.09 0.13
C PHE A 58 -9.95 9.85 -0.11
N SER A 59 -9.63 8.72 0.54
CA SER A 59 -10.41 7.49 0.42
C SER A 59 -11.81 7.62 1.06
N CYS A 60 -11.95 8.34 2.18
CA CYS A 60 -13.26 8.69 2.74
C CYS A 60 -14.07 9.56 1.78
N VAL A 61 -13.47 10.61 1.20
CA VAL A 61 -14.15 11.47 0.22
C VAL A 61 -14.58 10.68 -1.01
N ALA A 62 -13.72 9.81 -1.55
CA ALA A 62 -14.05 8.93 -2.65
C ALA A 62 -15.22 7.99 -2.32
N CYS A 63 -15.27 7.46 -1.10
CA CYS A 63 -16.36 6.60 -0.63
C CYS A 63 -17.69 7.36 -0.53
N VAL A 64 -17.67 8.61 -0.05
CA VAL A 64 -18.86 9.49 0.02
C VAL A 64 -19.34 9.86 -1.38
N LEU A 65 -18.42 10.25 -2.28
CA LEU A 65 -18.75 10.55 -3.68
C LEU A 65 -19.36 9.34 -4.37
N TYR A 66 -18.77 8.15 -4.18
CA TYR A 66 -19.34 6.92 -4.70
C TYR A 66 -20.75 6.70 -4.15
N PHE A 67 -20.99 6.85 -2.85
CA PHE A 67 -22.31 6.68 -2.26
C PHE A 67 -23.37 7.68 -2.77
N CYS A 68 -22.97 8.93 -3.04
CA CYS A 68 -23.85 9.98 -3.55
C CYS A 68 -24.21 9.78 -5.03
N PHE A 69 -23.27 9.33 -5.85
CA PHE A 69 -23.44 9.25 -7.31
C PHE A 69 -23.68 7.83 -7.84
N ALA A 70 -23.47 6.79 -7.03
CA ALA A 70 -23.62 5.42 -7.50
C ALA A 70 -25.10 5.04 -7.70
N ASN A 71 -25.35 4.33 -8.80
CA ASN A 71 -26.66 3.84 -9.14
C ASN A 71 -27.05 2.67 -8.23
N ARG A 72 -27.83 2.96 -7.19
CA ARG A 72 -28.27 1.98 -6.17
C ARG A 72 -29.07 0.79 -6.71
N LYS A 73 -29.50 0.86 -7.98
CA LYS A 73 -30.23 -0.22 -8.67
C LYS A 73 -29.32 -1.22 -9.38
N SER A 74 -28.01 -1.00 -9.46
CA SER A 74 -27.10 -1.98 -10.09
C SER A 74 -26.85 -3.16 -9.16
N GLU A 75 -26.90 -4.38 -9.67
CA GLU A 75 -26.61 -5.61 -8.92
C GLU A 75 -25.19 -5.62 -8.30
N ASP A 76 -24.25 -4.89 -8.92
CA ASP A 76 -22.87 -4.75 -8.44
C ASP A 76 -22.69 -3.69 -7.34
N PHE A 77 -23.74 -2.94 -6.99
CA PHE A 77 -23.69 -1.85 -6.01
C PHE A 77 -23.15 -2.30 -4.64
N PRO A 78 -23.66 -3.38 -4.00
CA PRO A 78 -23.14 -3.80 -2.69
C PRO A 78 -21.68 -4.24 -2.74
N TYR A 79 -21.26 -4.91 -3.82
CA TYR A 79 -19.88 -5.38 -3.98
C TYR A 79 -18.90 -4.22 -4.17
N ASN A 80 -19.24 -3.25 -5.01
CA ASN A 80 -18.42 -2.07 -5.22
C ASN A 80 -18.41 -1.15 -3.99
N MET A 81 -19.53 -1.01 -3.29
CA MET A 81 -19.59 -0.27 -2.02
C MET A 81 -18.66 -0.90 -0.97
N PHE A 82 -18.60 -2.23 -0.88
CA PHE A 82 -17.69 -2.92 0.03
C PHE A 82 -16.21 -2.68 -0.32
N LYS A 83 -15.86 -2.66 -1.61
CA LYS A 83 -14.50 -2.30 -2.06
C LYS A 83 -14.12 -0.87 -1.68
N PHE A 84 -15.03 0.08 -1.86
CA PHE A 84 -14.80 1.48 -1.48
C PHE A 84 -14.68 1.66 0.03
N LEU A 85 -15.36 0.82 0.82
CA LEU A 85 -15.28 0.85 2.28
C LEU A 85 -13.99 0.21 2.81
N ILE A 86 -13.43 -0.76 2.08
CA ILE A 86 -12.13 -1.38 2.41
C ILE A 86 -10.95 -0.41 2.25
N LEU A 87 -11.01 0.50 1.26
CA LEU A 87 -9.95 1.49 1.00
C LEU A 87 -9.53 2.32 2.23
N PRO A 88 -10.46 2.99 2.95
CA PRO A 88 -10.11 3.73 4.16
C PRO A 88 -9.66 2.82 5.31
N VAL A 89 -10.17 1.58 5.39
CA VAL A 89 -9.73 0.59 6.40
C VAL A 89 -8.26 0.21 6.18
N ILE A 90 -7.86 -0.07 4.95
CA ILE A 90 -6.46 -0.38 4.62
C ILE A 90 -5.56 0.83 4.91
N SER A 91 -6.01 2.04 4.57
CA SER A 91 -5.27 3.27 4.88
C SER A 91 -5.06 3.47 6.39
N LEU A 92 -6.09 3.19 7.20
CA LEU A 92 -6.00 3.21 8.67
C LEU A 92 -5.01 2.20 9.21
N ILE A 93 -5.03 0.96 8.69
CA ILE A 93 -4.06 -0.08 9.09
C ILE A 93 -2.63 0.37 8.77
N GLY A 94 -2.41 0.99 7.61
CA GLY A 94 -1.11 1.56 7.23
C GLY A 94 -0.64 2.64 8.21
N VAL A 95 -1.51 3.60 8.55
CA VAL A 95 -1.21 4.64 9.54
C VAL A 95 -0.89 4.04 10.91
N VAL A 96 -1.69 3.08 11.39
CA VAL A 96 -1.46 2.38 12.66
C VAL A 96 -0.13 1.63 12.65
N GLY A 97 0.23 1.00 11.54
CA GLY A 97 1.54 0.35 11.37
C GLY A 97 2.70 1.33 11.52
N ILE A 98 2.59 2.53 10.94
CA ILE A 98 3.62 3.57 11.09
C ILE A 98 3.69 4.08 12.53
N TYR A 99 2.55 4.27 13.22
CA TYR A 99 2.53 4.63 14.64
C TYR A 99 3.17 3.55 15.53
N PHE A 100 2.88 2.28 15.26
CA PHE A 100 3.46 1.17 16.02
C PHE A 100 4.98 1.08 15.80
N LEU A 101 5.44 1.24 14.57
CA LEU A 101 6.87 1.29 14.25
C LEU A 101 7.57 2.49 14.91
N ARG A 102 6.92 3.66 14.93
CA ARG A 102 7.43 4.83 15.67
C ARG A 102 7.51 4.56 17.16
N ALA A 103 6.53 3.87 17.75
CA ALA A 103 6.51 3.56 19.18
C ALA A 103 7.58 2.54 19.61
N GLN A 104 8.22 1.85 18.66
CA GLN A 104 9.32 0.92 18.90
C GLN A 104 10.72 1.55 18.75
N LEU A 105 10.79 2.81 18.31
CA LEU A 105 12.01 3.63 18.23
C LEU A 105 12.21 4.45 19.51
#